data_AF-A0A1Q7H5P1-F1
#
_entry.id   AF-A0A1Q7H5P1-F1
#
_cell.length_a   1.000
_cell.length_b   1.000
_cell.length_c   1.000
_cell.angle_alpha   90.00
_cell.angle_beta   90.00
_cell.angle_gamma   90.00
#
_symmetry.space_group_name_H-M   'P 1'
#
loop_
_entity.id
_entity.type
_entity.pdbx_description
1 polymer ?
#
loop_
_entity_poly.entity_id
_entity_poly.type
_entity_poly.pdbx_seq_one_letter_code
_entity_poly.pdbx_strand_id
1 'polypeptide(L)'
;MVLGVVMLATMAFPRHARDLVQWLAGRIERRSRRVAARIAKLRAGIDRAHDCMVVFRSPRGWLSLLWAVLLSAPSHANKLLAGYVAMRTLGLHANFVDILLLQTFITFLLYFAPTPGASGLAELLSATVMSIYVPRTLLPSYILIWRFINSYATVAFGSFLFWRWMRSGLVHMEETVARKA
;
A
#
# COMPACT_ATOMS: atom_id res chain seq x y z
N MET A 1 -23.49 8.30 -0.61
CA MET A 1 -24.60 7.75 0.19
C MET A 1 -25.13 6.44 -0.40
N VAL A 2 -25.70 6.43 -1.61
CA VAL A 2 -26.29 5.21 -2.23
C VAL A 2 -25.29 4.05 -2.37
N LEU A 3 -24.06 4.30 -2.84
CA LEU A 3 -23.03 3.25 -2.95
C LEU A 3 -22.65 2.63 -1.59
N GLY A 4 -22.64 3.42 -0.52
CA GLY A 4 -22.29 2.95 0.83
C GLY A 4 -23.37 2.04 1.40
N VAL A 5 -24.64 2.37 1.19
CA VAL A 5 -25.78 1.53 1.58
C VAL A 5 -25.81 0.23 0.77
N VAL A 6 -25.48 0.29 -0.52
CA VAL A 6 -25.35 -0.89 -1.39
C VAL A 6 -24.18 -1.80 -0.97
N MET A 7 -23.04 -1.24 -0.54
CA MET A 7 -21.92 -2.03 0.00
C MET A 7 -22.23 -2.64 1.37
N LEU A 8 -22.92 -1.92 2.25
CA LEU A 8 -23.34 -2.44 3.57
C LEU A 8 -24.38 -3.54 3.44
N ALA A 9 -25.36 -3.39 2.54
CA ALA A 9 -26.37 -4.41 2.29
C ALA A 9 -25.77 -5.69 1.68
N THR A 10 -24.77 -5.56 0.79
CA THR A 10 -24.08 -6.72 0.20
C THR A 10 -23.17 -7.46 1.19
N MET A 11 -22.57 -6.76 2.16
CA MET A 11 -21.83 -7.42 3.26
C MET A 11 -22.73 -8.12 4.28
N ALA A 12 -23.92 -7.56 4.57
CA ALA A 12 -24.80 -8.10 5.60
C ALA A 12 -25.59 -9.35 5.14
N PHE A 13 -25.94 -9.46 3.85
CA PHE A 13 -26.75 -10.56 3.33
C PHE A 13 -26.16 -11.19 2.03
N PRO A 14 -25.03 -11.92 2.12
CA PRO A 14 -24.33 -12.47 0.97
C PRO A 14 -25.10 -13.60 0.24
N ARG A 15 -26.11 -14.21 0.87
CA ARG A 15 -26.95 -15.27 0.28
C ARG A 15 -27.99 -14.71 -0.70
N HIS A 16 -28.77 -13.71 -0.30
CA HIS A 16 -29.80 -13.11 -1.17
C HIS A 16 -29.20 -12.35 -2.36
N ALA A 17 -28.01 -11.77 -2.19
CA ALA A 17 -27.27 -11.16 -3.30
C ALA A 17 -26.91 -12.20 -4.38
N ARG A 18 -26.57 -13.44 -4.01
CA ARG A 18 -26.29 -14.52 -4.97
C ARG A 18 -27.56 -14.94 -5.73
N ASP A 19 -28.69 -15.05 -5.04
CA ASP A 19 -29.97 -15.45 -5.64
C ASP A 19 -30.52 -14.37 -6.58
N LEU A 20 -30.44 -13.10 -6.19
CA LEU A 20 -30.82 -11.96 -7.03
C LEU A 20 -29.95 -11.88 -8.28
N VAL A 21 -28.63 -12.08 -8.13
CA VAL A 21 -27.69 -12.10 -9.26
C VAL A 21 -27.94 -13.31 -10.16
N GLN A 22 -28.29 -14.49 -9.63
CA GLN A 22 -28.63 -15.66 -10.46
C GLN A 22 -29.95 -15.50 -11.19
N TRP A 23 -30.96 -14.92 -10.55
CA TRP A 23 -32.25 -14.61 -11.17
C TRP A 23 -32.11 -13.55 -12.28
N LEU A 24 -31.31 -12.50 -12.04
CA LEU A 24 -30.99 -11.48 -13.06
C LEU A 24 -30.07 -12.04 -14.16
N ALA A 25 -29.10 -12.89 -13.81
CA ALA A 25 -28.21 -13.53 -14.78
C ALA A 25 -28.98 -14.46 -15.71
N GLY A 26 -29.90 -15.31 -15.21
CA GLY A 26 -30.73 -16.17 -16.06
C GLY A 26 -31.67 -15.38 -16.99
N ARG A 27 -32.03 -14.14 -16.62
CA ARG A 27 -32.84 -13.24 -17.46
C ARG A 27 -32.00 -12.51 -18.53
N ILE A 28 -30.73 -12.25 -18.25
CA ILE A 28 -29.80 -11.49 -19.11
C ILE A 28 -28.95 -12.40 -20.02
N GLU A 29 -28.75 -13.66 -19.63
CA GLU A 29 -27.98 -14.67 -20.37
C GLU A 29 -28.57 -14.97 -21.77
N ARG A 30 -29.86 -14.71 -21.98
CA ARG A 30 -30.47 -14.77 -23.32
C ARG A 30 -29.99 -13.67 -24.28
N ARG A 31 -29.28 -12.63 -23.80
CA ARG A 31 -28.99 -11.43 -24.61
C ARG A 31 -27.51 -11.18 -24.94
N SER A 32 -26.52 -11.71 -24.19
CA SER A 32 -25.10 -11.51 -24.59
C SER A 32 -24.07 -12.39 -23.85
N ARG A 33 -23.27 -13.17 -24.59
CA ARG A 33 -22.14 -13.98 -24.07
C ARG A 33 -21.04 -13.17 -23.36
N ARG A 34 -20.87 -11.86 -23.68
CA ARG A 34 -19.86 -11.00 -23.00
C ARG A 34 -20.22 -10.66 -21.55
N VAL A 35 -21.51 -10.59 -21.25
CA VAL A 35 -22.00 -10.22 -19.92
C VAL A 35 -21.84 -11.41 -18.96
N ALA A 36 -22.09 -12.64 -19.45
CA ALA A 36 -21.84 -13.87 -18.70
C ALA A 36 -20.37 -13.99 -18.24
N ALA A 37 -19.41 -13.70 -19.12
CA ALA A 37 -17.98 -13.72 -18.78
C ALA A 37 -17.59 -12.67 -17.72
N ARG A 38 -18.20 -11.48 -17.75
CA ARG A 38 -17.99 -10.43 -16.73
C ARG A 38 -18.60 -10.81 -15.39
N ILE A 39 -19.80 -11.40 -15.39
CA ILE A 39 -20.49 -11.88 -14.18
C ILE A 39 -19.70 -13.03 -13.54
N ALA A 40 -19.13 -13.94 -14.34
CA ALA A 40 -18.28 -15.02 -13.84
C ALA A 40 -17.00 -14.48 -13.17
N LYS A 41 -16.33 -13.48 -13.77
CA LYS A 41 -15.17 -12.80 -13.16
C LYS A 41 -15.52 -12.11 -11.84
N LEU A 42 -16.65 -11.41 -11.80
CA LEU A 42 -17.12 -10.74 -10.58
C LEU A 42 -17.45 -11.74 -9.47
N ARG A 43 -18.15 -12.84 -9.80
CA ARG A 43 -18.46 -13.92 -8.84
C ARG A 43 -17.19 -14.55 -8.29
N ALA A 44 -16.20 -14.85 -9.14
CA ALA A 44 -14.91 -15.37 -8.70
C ALA A 44 -14.15 -14.39 -7.79
N GLY A 45 -14.25 -13.07 -8.03
CA GLY A 45 -13.69 -12.05 -7.14
C GLY A 45 -14.38 -12.00 -5.77
N ILE A 46 -15.71 -12.16 -5.75
CA ILE A 46 -16.51 -12.19 -4.52
C ILE A 46 -16.23 -13.45 -3.70
N ASP A 47 -16.16 -14.61 -4.35
CA ASP A 47 -15.81 -15.89 -3.70
C ASP A 47 -14.41 -15.79 -3.06
N ARG A 48 -13.44 -15.23 -3.78
CA ARG A 48 -12.07 -15.04 -3.27
C ARG A 48 -12.01 -14.05 -2.10
N ALA A 49 -12.79 -12.98 -2.14
CA ALA A 49 -12.90 -12.04 -1.01
C ALA A 49 -13.55 -12.71 0.21
N HIS A 50 -14.56 -13.56 0.00
CA HIS A 50 -15.20 -14.32 1.06
C HIS A 50 -14.24 -15.33 1.71
N ASP A 51 -13.46 -16.06 0.92
CA ASP A 51 -12.47 -17.02 1.42
C ASP A 51 -11.39 -16.31 2.26
N CYS A 52 -10.89 -15.16 1.78
CA CYS A 52 -9.98 -14.33 2.56
C CYS A 52 -10.60 -13.92 3.92
N MET A 53 -11.86 -13.48 3.93
CA MET A 53 -12.55 -13.11 5.18
C MET A 53 -12.75 -14.28 6.13
N VAL A 54 -13.01 -15.49 5.63
CA VAL A 54 -13.16 -16.70 6.46
C VAL A 54 -11.82 -17.09 7.11
N VAL A 55 -10.69 -16.93 6.39
CA VAL A 55 -9.34 -17.14 6.95
C VAL A 55 -9.04 -16.15 8.09
N PHE A 56 -9.50 -14.89 7.97
CA PHE A 56 -9.37 -13.87 9.02
C PHE A 56 -10.21 -14.15 10.27
N ARG A 57 -11.19 -15.06 10.22
CA ARG A 57 -12.00 -15.43 11.38
C ARG A 57 -11.30 -16.42 12.32
N SER A 58 -10.12 -16.92 11.95
CA SER A 58 -9.29 -17.79 12.79
C SER A 58 -8.35 -16.98 13.70
N PRO A 59 -7.98 -17.47 14.89
CA PRO A 59 -7.02 -16.80 15.78
C PRO A 59 -5.63 -16.61 15.14
N ARG A 60 -5.26 -17.47 14.18
CA ARG A 60 -4.04 -17.30 13.36
C ARG A 60 -4.14 -16.13 12.38
N GLY A 61 -5.33 -15.85 11.84
CA GLY A 61 -5.58 -14.69 10.97
C GLY A 61 -5.44 -13.36 11.70
N TRP A 62 -5.94 -13.27 12.93
CA TRP A 62 -5.72 -12.11 13.80
C TRP A 62 -4.24 -11.94 14.19
N LEU A 63 -3.52 -13.03 14.48
CA LEU A 63 -2.06 -12.97 14.67
C LEU A 63 -1.36 -12.47 13.40
N SER A 64 -1.78 -12.93 12.22
CA SER A 64 -1.22 -12.46 10.96
C SER A 64 -1.48 -10.97 10.71
N LEU A 65 -2.64 -10.43 11.11
CA LEU A 65 -2.91 -9.00 11.07
C LEU A 65 -2.01 -8.23 12.04
N LEU A 66 -1.86 -8.73 13.27
CA LEU A 66 -1.00 -8.13 14.27
C LEU A 66 0.45 -8.10 13.78
N TRP A 67 0.96 -9.21 13.24
CA TRP A 67 2.27 -9.27 12.62
C TRP A 67 2.39 -8.34 11.40
N ALA A 68 1.36 -8.27 10.55
CA ALA A 68 1.36 -7.35 9.42
C ALA A 68 1.43 -5.88 9.87
N VAL A 69 0.70 -5.51 10.92
CA VAL A 69 0.74 -4.16 11.51
C VAL A 69 2.09 -3.89 12.15
N LEU A 70 2.61 -4.83 12.95
CA LEU A 70 3.94 -4.71 13.58
C LEU A 70 5.07 -4.63 12.56
N LEU A 71 4.95 -5.28 11.41
CA LEU A 71 5.92 -5.19 10.32
C LEU A 71 5.72 -3.90 9.49
N SER A 72 4.49 -3.44 9.35
CA SER A 72 4.15 -2.22 8.59
C SER A 72 4.48 -0.93 9.36
N ALA A 73 4.41 -0.96 10.69
CA ALA A 73 4.66 0.19 11.55
C ALA A 73 6.10 0.71 11.43
N PRO A 74 7.17 -0.11 11.51
CA PRO A 74 8.54 0.31 11.23
C PRO A 74 8.72 0.84 9.80
N SER A 75 8.05 0.21 8.83
CA SER A 75 8.09 0.63 7.43
C SER A 75 7.49 2.04 7.23
N HIS A 76 6.43 2.39 7.97
CA HIS A 76 5.86 3.73 7.96
C HIS A 76 6.62 4.71 8.87
N ALA A 77 7.18 4.24 9.98
CA ALA A 77 7.98 5.05 10.88
C ALA A 77 9.21 5.63 10.18
N ASN A 78 9.82 4.89 9.24
CA ASN A 78 10.92 5.40 8.43
C ASN A 78 10.56 6.73 7.72
N LYS A 79 9.32 6.90 7.25
CA LYS A 79 8.89 8.14 6.58
C LYS A 79 8.88 9.34 7.51
N LEU A 80 8.43 9.14 8.75
CA LEU A 80 8.36 10.19 9.77
C LEU A 80 9.76 10.53 10.31
N LEU A 81 10.60 9.50 10.50
CA LEU A 81 11.97 9.65 10.97
C LEU A 81 12.90 10.26 9.93
N ALA A 82 12.64 10.06 8.63
CA ALA A 82 13.48 10.59 7.55
C ALA A 82 13.66 12.11 7.63
N GLY A 83 12.60 12.86 7.95
CA GLY A 83 12.69 14.32 8.13
C GLY A 83 13.56 14.71 9.32
N TYR A 84 13.42 13.99 10.43
CA TYR A 84 14.22 14.21 11.63
C TYR A 84 15.71 13.92 11.40
N VAL A 85 16.00 12.75 10.82
CA VAL A 85 17.37 12.34 10.51
C VAL A 85 18.02 13.30 9.53
N ALA A 86 17.32 13.73 8.47
CA ALA A 86 17.83 14.67 7.49
C ALA A 86 18.22 16.03 8.10
N MET A 87 17.45 16.54 9.08
CA MET A 87 17.84 17.77 9.77
C MET A 87 19.00 17.58 10.74
N ARG A 88 19.05 16.44 11.45
CA ARG A 88 20.16 16.11 12.34
C ARG A 88 21.47 15.93 11.58
N THR A 89 21.43 15.36 10.37
CA THR A 89 22.61 15.25 9.49
C THR A 89 23.15 16.60 9.02
N LEU A 90 22.30 17.63 8.98
CA LEU A 90 22.69 19.00 8.65
C LEU A 90 23.13 19.83 9.87
N GLY A 91 23.20 19.20 11.05
CA GLY A 91 23.56 19.89 12.30
C GLY A 91 22.45 20.78 12.88
N LEU A 92 21.22 20.67 12.38
CA LEU A 92 20.10 21.47 12.87
C LEU A 92 19.43 20.78 14.06
N HIS A 93 19.30 21.53 15.16
CA HIS A 93 18.60 21.09 16.35
C HIS A 93 17.15 21.59 16.29
N ALA A 94 16.21 20.67 16.06
CA ALA A 94 14.79 20.94 16.15
C ALA A 94 14.07 19.84 16.93
N ASN A 95 12.97 20.20 17.57
CA ASN A 95 12.24 19.28 18.44
C ASN A 95 11.66 18.13 17.61
N PHE A 96 11.81 16.91 18.14
CA PHE A 96 11.32 15.70 17.47
C PHE A 96 9.81 15.77 17.18
N VAL A 97 9.03 16.30 18.12
CA VAL A 97 7.56 16.40 18.01
C VAL A 97 7.17 17.35 16.88
N ASP A 98 7.81 18.52 16.78
CA ASP A 98 7.50 19.51 15.74
C ASP A 98 7.76 18.94 14.34
N ILE A 99 8.86 18.19 14.19
CA ILE A 99 9.25 17.57 12.93
C ILE A 99 8.29 16.43 12.56
N LEU A 100 7.86 15.66 13.56
CA LEU A 100 6.90 14.58 13.37
C LEU A 100 5.54 15.12 12.92
N LEU A 101 5.09 16.24 13.50
CA LEU A 101 3.87 16.94 13.10
C LEU A 101 3.99 17.46 11.66
N LEU A 102 5.09 18.14 11.33
CA LEU A 102 5.34 18.61 9.97
C LEU A 102 5.39 17.46 8.96
N GLN A 103 6.04 16.34 9.28
CA GLN A 103 6.09 15.20 8.36
C GLN A 103 4.74 14.49 8.19
N THR A 104 3.94 14.43 9.25
CA THR A 104 2.57 13.92 9.15
C THR A 104 1.73 14.83 8.26
N PHE A 105 1.88 16.15 8.41
CA PHE A 105 1.21 17.13 7.57
C PHE A 105 1.63 17.01 6.09
N ILE A 106 2.93 16.96 5.80
CA ILE A 106 3.46 16.74 4.44
C ILE A 106 2.88 15.45 3.86
N THR A 107 2.97 14.34 4.60
CA THR A 107 2.45 13.03 4.15
C THR A 107 0.96 13.08 3.85
N PHE A 108 0.17 13.76 4.69
CA PHE A 108 -1.26 13.94 4.48
C PHE A 108 -1.57 14.75 3.22
N LEU A 109 -0.84 15.83 2.96
CA LEU A 109 -1.00 16.60 1.73
C LEU A 109 -0.60 15.79 0.49
N LEU A 110 0.45 14.98 0.59
CA LEU A 110 0.89 14.12 -0.51
C LEU A 110 -0.15 13.04 -0.86
N TYR A 111 -0.99 12.60 0.07
CA TYR A 111 -2.09 11.68 -0.24
C TYR A 111 -3.13 12.28 -1.20
N PHE A 112 -3.26 13.60 -1.24
CA PHE A 112 -4.13 14.29 -2.19
C PHE A 112 -3.42 14.65 -3.51
N ALA A 113 -2.10 14.44 -3.60
CA ALA A 113 -1.36 14.74 -4.82
C ALA A 113 -1.69 13.70 -5.91
N PRO A 114 -2.13 14.14 -7.11
CA PRO A 114 -2.51 13.22 -8.19
C PRO A 114 -1.31 12.59 -8.91
N THR A 115 -0.08 12.87 -8.47
CA THR A 115 1.14 12.39 -9.14
C THR A 115 1.59 11.04 -8.57
N PRO A 116 1.71 9.98 -9.39
CA PRO A 116 2.25 8.71 -8.94
C PRO A 116 3.71 8.91 -8.50
N GLY A 117 4.01 8.58 -7.24
CA GLY A 117 5.32 8.80 -6.62
C GLY A 117 5.56 10.22 -6.06
N ALA A 118 4.57 11.12 -6.17
CA ALA A 118 4.60 12.50 -5.66
C ALA A 118 5.85 13.31 -6.10
N SER A 119 6.53 12.91 -7.18
CA SER A 119 7.74 13.59 -7.65
C SER A 119 7.41 15.03 -8.06
N GLY A 120 8.25 16.02 -7.68
CA GLY A 120 7.98 17.45 -7.85
C GLY A 120 7.10 18.06 -6.75
N LEU A 121 5.85 17.61 -6.59
CA LEU A 121 4.95 18.13 -5.55
C LEU A 121 5.48 17.86 -4.13
N ALA A 122 6.03 16.67 -3.90
CA ALA A 122 6.63 16.32 -2.61
C ALA A 122 7.85 17.16 -2.26
N GLU A 123 8.68 17.47 -3.25
CA GLU A 123 9.85 18.33 -3.06
C GLU A 123 9.44 19.76 -2.74
N LEU A 124 8.52 20.30 -3.52
CA LEU A 124 8.04 21.66 -3.32
C LEU A 124 7.34 21.79 -1.96
N LEU A 125 6.40 20.88 -1.64
CA LEU A 125 5.69 20.88 -0.36
C LEU A 125 6.65 20.72 0.81
N SER A 126 7.59 19.78 0.73
CA SER A 126 8.57 19.59 1.79
C SER A 126 9.50 20.80 1.92
N ALA A 127 9.93 21.42 0.81
CA ALA A 127 10.78 22.61 0.83
C ALA A 127 10.06 23.81 1.45
N THR A 128 8.81 24.04 1.05
CA THR A 128 7.98 25.13 1.57
C THR A 128 7.74 24.97 3.07
N VAL A 129 7.30 23.78 3.50
CA VAL A 129 7.01 23.52 4.90
C VAL A 129 8.28 23.52 5.77
N MET A 130 9.40 23.01 5.26
CA MET A 130 10.67 22.97 6.00
C MET A 130 11.48 24.26 5.93
N SER A 131 11.14 25.20 5.04
CA SER A 131 11.83 26.50 4.95
C SER A 131 11.74 27.34 6.23
N ILE A 132 10.80 27.00 7.12
CA ILE A 132 10.64 27.61 8.45
C ILE A 132 11.79 27.17 9.39
N TYR A 133 12.29 25.94 9.23
CA TYR A 133 13.29 25.33 10.12
C TYR A 133 14.68 25.21 9.48
N VAL A 134 14.75 25.11 8.16
CA VAL A 134 15.99 24.87 7.40
C VAL A 134 16.36 26.13 6.61
N PRO A 135 17.58 26.68 6.78
CA PRO A 135 18.06 27.80 5.98
C PRO A 135 17.97 27.51 4.48
N ARG A 136 17.62 28.51 3.67
CA ARG A 136 17.42 28.33 2.21
C ARG A 136 18.63 27.73 1.48
N THR A 137 19.83 27.96 2.00
CA THR A 137 21.08 27.39 1.49
C THR A 137 21.20 25.88 1.71
N LEU A 138 20.60 25.34 2.78
CA LEU A 138 20.64 23.92 3.15
C LEU A 138 19.40 23.13 2.72
N LEU A 139 18.34 23.82 2.27
CA LEU A 139 17.11 23.20 1.80
C LEU A 139 17.33 22.15 0.70
N PRO A 140 18.13 22.39 -0.36
CA PRO A 140 18.37 21.39 -1.40
C PRO A 140 19.06 20.14 -0.84
N SER A 141 20.02 20.30 0.06
CA SER A 141 20.71 19.19 0.73
C SER A 141 19.76 18.38 1.62
N TYR A 142 18.90 19.06 2.37
CA TYR A 142 17.85 18.41 3.17
C TYR A 142 16.94 17.55 2.30
N ILE A 143 16.45 18.11 1.20
CA ILE A 143 15.54 17.42 0.27
C ILE A 143 16.21 16.18 -0.31
N LEU A 144 17.49 16.28 -0.69
CA LEU A 144 18.24 15.16 -1.26
C LEU A 144 18.37 14.00 -0.25
N ILE A 145 18.76 14.30 0.99
CA ILE A 145 18.88 13.30 2.06
C ILE A 145 17.51 12.69 2.37
N TRP A 146 16.48 13.53 2.48
CA TRP A 146 15.10 13.09 2.73
C TRP A 146 14.57 12.18 1.61
N ARG A 147 14.81 12.51 0.34
CA ARG A 147 14.47 11.68 -0.83
C ARG A 147 15.22 10.35 -0.82
N PHE A 148 16.50 10.38 -0.44
CA PHE A 148 17.30 9.17 -0.34
C PHE A 148 16.74 8.18 0.69
N ILE A 149 16.39 8.67 1.87
CA ILE A 149 15.83 7.82 2.93
C ILE A 149 14.42 7.31 2.57
N ASN A 150 13.57 8.16 1.99
CA ASN A 150 12.17 7.78 1.70
C ASN A 150 12.02 6.91 0.45
N SER A 151 12.70 7.26 -0.64
CA SER A 151 12.50 6.64 -1.95
C SER A 151 13.63 5.67 -2.27
N TYR A 152 14.88 6.13 -2.28
CA TYR A 152 15.99 5.30 -2.77
C TYR A 152 16.29 4.11 -1.85
N ALA A 153 16.31 4.30 -0.53
CA ALA A 153 16.54 3.22 0.42
C ALA A 153 15.44 2.14 0.35
N THR A 154 14.17 2.56 0.28
CA THR A 154 13.02 1.64 0.15
C THR A 154 13.07 0.85 -1.14
N VAL A 155 13.38 1.51 -2.27
CA VAL A 155 13.51 0.84 -3.58
C VAL A 155 14.70 -0.11 -3.58
N ALA A 156 15.84 0.29 -3.01
CA ALA A 156 17.02 -0.57 -2.90
C ALA A 156 16.74 -1.82 -2.07
N PHE A 157 16.11 -1.67 -0.89
CA PHE A 157 15.73 -2.79 -0.04
C PHE A 157 14.71 -3.72 -0.73
N GLY A 158 13.69 -3.14 -1.37
CA GLY A 158 12.70 -3.90 -2.14
C GLY A 158 13.34 -4.67 -3.30
N SER A 159 14.27 -4.04 -4.02
CA SER A 159 15.01 -4.65 -5.12
C SER A 159 15.92 -5.79 -4.64
N PHE A 160 16.62 -5.59 -3.53
CA PHE A 160 17.46 -6.62 -2.92
C PHE A 160 16.64 -7.84 -2.48
N LEU A 161 15.50 -7.60 -1.83
CA LEU A 161 14.61 -8.69 -1.40
C LEU A 161 14.02 -9.44 -2.61
N PHE A 162 13.59 -8.69 -3.63
CA PHE A 162 13.08 -9.27 -4.88
C PHE A 162 14.15 -10.11 -5.61
N TRP A 163 15.38 -9.61 -5.69
CA TRP A 163 16.51 -10.34 -6.27
C TRP A 163 16.80 -11.63 -5.50
N ARG A 164 16.79 -11.58 -4.16
CA ARG A 164 16.99 -12.77 -3.32
C ARG A 164 15.87 -13.79 -3.50
N TRP A 165 14.62 -13.34 -3.56
CA TRP A 165 13.47 -14.20 -3.82
C TRP A 165 13.54 -14.86 -5.20
N MET A 166 13.91 -14.10 -6.24
CA MET A 166 14.11 -14.63 -7.58
C MET A 166 15.20 -15.69 -7.61
N ARG A 167 16.32 -15.46 -6.92
CA ARG A 167 17.41 -16.45 -6.80
C ARG A 167 16.93 -17.73 -6.10
N SER A 168 16.16 -17.63 -5.02
CA SER A 168 15.60 -18.79 -4.32
C SER A 168 14.54 -19.54 -5.14
N GLY A 169 13.70 -18.82 -5.90
CA GLY A 169 12.70 -19.42 -6.77
C GLY A 169 13.31 -20.18 -7.95
N LEU A 170 14.42 -19.70 -8.50
CA LEU A 170 15.18 -20.40 -9.53
C LEU A 170 15.79 -21.70 -9.00
N VAL A 171 16.32 -21.69 -7.77
CA VAL A 171 16.89 -22.89 -7.13
C VAL A 171 15.83 -23.98 -6.90
N HIS A 172 14.61 -23.62 -6.45
CA HIS A 172 13.53 -24.61 -6.30
C HIS A 172 13.04 -25.19 -7.65
N MET A 173 13.10 -24.40 -8.73
CA MET A 173 12.79 -24.91 -10.07
C MET A 173 13.84 -25.91 -10.54
N GLU A 174 15.14 -25.62 -10.36
CA GLU A 174 16.23 -26.56 -10.69
C GLU A 174 16.12 -27.88 -9.89
N GLU A 175 15.80 -27.83 -8.60
CA GLU A 175 15.59 -29.04 -7.78
C GLU A 175 14.40 -29.89 -8.25
N THR A 176 13.28 -29.25 -8.65
CA THR A 176 12.11 -29.98 -9.17
C THR A 176 12.34 -30.59 -10.56
N VAL A 177 13.18 -29.96 -11.39
CA VAL A 177 13.56 -30.49 -12.70
C VAL A 177 14.58 -31.61 -12.54
N ALA A 178 15.59 -31.46 -11.68
CA ALA A 178 16.59 -32.48 -11.39
C ALA A 178 16.02 -33.73 -10.72
N ARG A 179 14.91 -33.61 -9.96
CA ARG A 179 14.20 -34.75 -9.36
C ARG A 179 13.28 -35.50 -10.35
N LYS A 180 12.98 -34.89 -11.49
CA LYS A 180 12.14 -35.48 -12.55
C LYS A 180 12.93 -36.02 -13.74
N ALA A 181 14.24 -35.75 -13.79
CA ALA A 181 15.20 -36.32 -14.73
C ALA A 181 15.88 -37.55 -14.10
#